data_AF-B8I9Y4-F1
#
_entry.id   AF-B8I9Y4-F1
#
_cell.length_a   1.000
_cell.length_b   1.000
_cell.length_c   1.000
_cell.angle_alpha   90.00
_cell.angle_beta   90.00
_cell.angle_gamma   90.00
#
_symmetry.space_group_name_H-M   'P 1'
#
loop_
_entity.id
_entity.type
_entity.pdbx_description
1 polymer ?
#
loop_
_entity_poly.entity_id
_entity_poly.type
_entity_poly.pdbx_seq_one_letter_code
_entity_poly.pdbx_strand_id
1 'polypeptide(L)' 'MLTDYAHWGETYMRNGKLRIDNNRIIPSGAWIVEKNHVCKKIPDVLSACYEMWVDHDCVELRRASSPIFDAYIRDP' A
#
# COMPACT_ATOMS: atom_id res chain seq x y z
N MET A 1 -6.79 25.01 1.29
CA MET A 1 -5.94 24.23 0.37
C MET A 1 -6.40 22.79 0.49
N LEU A 2 -7.25 22.35 -0.44
CA LEU A 2 -7.88 21.02 -0.42
C LEU A 2 -6.82 20.03 -0.90
N THR A 3 -6.19 19.27 -0.02
CA THR A 3 -5.36 18.14 -0.44
C THR A 3 -6.33 17.08 -0.94
N ASP A 4 -6.47 17.01 -2.26
CA ASP A 4 -7.10 15.89 -2.95
C ASP A 4 -6.38 14.62 -2.45
N TYR A 5 -7.02 13.89 -1.55
CA TYR A 5 -6.60 12.55 -1.16
C TYR A 5 -6.75 11.70 -2.40
N ALA A 6 -5.78 11.75 -3.31
CA ALA A 6 -5.75 10.90 -4.47
C ALA A 6 -5.73 9.46 -3.97
N HIS A 7 -6.90 8.80 -3.99
CA HIS A 7 -7.05 7.40 -3.59
C HIS A 7 -6.34 6.55 -4.65
N TRP A 8 -5.04 6.32 -4.47
CA TRP A 8 -4.27 5.45 -5.34
C TRP A 8 -4.73 4.01 -5.08
N GLY A 9 -5.27 3.36 -6.12
CA GLY A 9 -5.56 1.94 -6.05
C GLY A 9 -4.25 1.14 -6.11
N GLU A 10 -4.02 0.23 -5.18
CA GLU A 10 -2.83 -0.62 -5.18
C GLU A 10 -3.22 -2.09 -5.43
N THR A 11 -2.58 -2.75 -6.38
CA THR A 11 -2.73 -4.20 -6.61
C THR A 11 -1.41 -4.93 -6.32
N TYR A 12 -1.47 -5.89 -5.40
CA TYR A 12 -0.35 -6.74 -4.99
C TYR A 12 -0.37 -8.05 -5.77
N MET A 13 0.50 -8.17 -6.77
CA MET A 13 0.58 -9.39 -7.56
C MET A 13 1.45 -10.44 -6.86
N ARG A 14 1.06 -11.71 -6.91
CA ARG A 14 1.78 -12.83 -6.28
C ARG A 14 3.25 -12.97 -6.69
N ASN A 15 3.63 -12.44 -7.85
CA ASN A 15 5.01 -12.42 -8.34
C ASN A 15 5.88 -11.29 -7.74
N GLY A 16 5.38 -10.56 -6.73
CA GLY A 16 6.09 -9.47 -6.08
C GLY A 16 5.99 -8.12 -6.81
N LYS A 17 5.15 -7.99 -7.84
CA LYS A 17 4.90 -6.71 -8.52
C LYS A 17 3.80 -5.93 -7.81
N LEU A 18 4.03 -4.64 -7.57
CA LEU A 18 3.04 -3.68 -7.07
C LEU A 18 2.59 -2.80 -8.24
N ARG A 19 1.29 -2.84 -8.56
CA ARG A 19 0.68 -1.94 -9.55
C ARG A 19 -0.07 -0.84 -8.84
N ILE A 20 0.18 0.40 -9.26
CA ILE A 20 -0.44 1.59 -8.71
C ILE A 20 -1.31 2.18 -9.79
N ASP A 21 -2.61 2.16 -9.56
CA ASP A 21 -3.60 2.75 -10.42
C ASP A 21 -3.80 4.20 -9.96
N ASN A 22 -3.04 5.09 -10.59
CA ASN A 22 -3.31 6.51 -10.61
C ASN A 22 -3.69 6.88 -12.06
N ASN A 23 -4.57 7.85 -12.28
CA ASN A 23 -5.05 8.23 -13.61
C ASN A 23 -3.94 8.80 -14.55
N ARG A 24 -2.65 8.67 -14.21
CA ARG A 24 -1.50 9.19 -14.95
C ARG A 24 -0.25 8.34 -14.71
N ILE A 25 0.15 7.57 -15.73
CA ILE A 25 1.43 6.85 -15.84
C ILE A 25 1.65 5.87 -14.68
N ILE A 26 1.57 4.56 -14.95
CA ILE A 26 1.68 3.50 -13.94
C ILE A 26 3.15 3.35 -13.49
N PRO A 27 3.59 3.84 -12.31
CA PRO A 27 4.83 3.35 -11.73
C PRO A 27 4.63 1.89 -11.31
N SER A 28 5.41 0.99 -11.90
CA SER A 28 5.52 -0.38 -11.40
C SER A 28 6.45 -0.40 -10.19
N GLY A 29 5.90 -0.69 -9.03
CA GLY A 29 6.66 -0.98 -7.82
C GLY A 29 6.90 -2.47 -7.63
N ALA A 30 7.55 -2.82 -6.53
CA ALA A 30 7.70 -4.18 -6.04
C ALA A 30 7.20 -4.26 -4.59
N TRP A 31 6.78 -5.45 -4.19
CA TRP A 31 6.48 -5.77 -2.80
C TRP A 31 7.04 -7.14 -2.43
N ILE A 32 7.38 -7.30 -1.16
CA ILE A 32 7.88 -8.54 -0.58
C ILE A 32 7.42 -8.66 0.87
N VAL A 33 7.36 -9.89 1.38
CA VAL A 33 7.20 -10.14 2.82
C VAL A 33 8.58 -10.42 3.42
N GLU A 34 9.02 -9.57 4.35
CA GLU A 34 10.27 -9.74 5.07
C GLU A 34 10.03 -9.59 6.58
N LYS A 35 10.53 -10.54 7.37
CA LYS A 35 10.42 -10.52 8.86
C LYS A 35 8.99 -10.24 9.35
N ASN A 36 7.99 -10.87 8.74
CA ASN A 36 6.56 -10.68 9.02
C ASN A 36 6.00 -9.28 8.71
N HIS A 37 6.71 -8.48 7.92
CA HIS A 37 6.26 -7.19 7.43
C HIS A 37 6.08 -7.25 5.92
N VAL A 38 5.09 -6.51 5.41
CA VAL A 38 4.91 -6.26 3.98
C VAL A 38 5.73 -5.03 3.62
N CYS A 39 6.79 -5.22 2.84
CA CYS A 39 7.66 -4.15 2.37
C CYS A 39 7.31 -3.78 0.94
N LYS A 40 7.08 -2.48 0.70
CA LYS A 40 6.81 -1.91 -0.62
C LYS A 40 8.00 -1.09 -1.07
N LYS A 41 8.30 -1.17 -2.37
CA LYS A 41 9.29 -0.32 -3.04
C LYS A 41 8.71 0.24 -4.33
N ILE A 42 8.56 1.55 -4.38
CA ILE A 42 8.20 2.32 -5.55
C ILE A 42 9.43 3.19 -5.86
N PRO A 43 10.11 2.98 -7.00
CA PRO A 43 11.30 3.76 -7.35
C PRO A 43 11.05 5.26 -7.19
N ASP A 44 11.96 5.94 -6.50
CA ASP A 44 11.95 7.39 -6.26
C ASP A 44 10.72 7.96 -5.51
N VAL A 45 9.81 7.10 -5.03
CA VAL A 45 8.57 7.51 -4.35
C VAL A 45 8.47 6.94 -2.94
N LEU A 46 8.72 5.63 -2.77
CA LEU A 46 8.47 4.94 -1.51
C LEU A 46 9.41 3.76 -1.32
N SER A 47 9.94 3.63 -0.11
CA SER A 47 10.54 2.39 0.37
C SER A 47 10.20 2.23 1.84
N ALA A 48 9.24 1.37 2.15
CA ALA A 48 8.71 1.23 3.50
C ALA A 48 8.17 -0.17 3.78
N CYS A 49 8.23 -0.57 5.05
CA CYS A 49 7.65 -1.81 5.56
C CYS A 49 6.49 -1.54 6.51
N TYR A 50 5.51 -2.41 6.45
CA TYR A 50 4.24 -2.29 7.14
C TYR A 50 3.92 -3.58 7.87
N GLU A 51 3.34 -3.45 9.05
CA GLU A 51 2.67 -4.56 9.72
C GLU A 51 1.35 -4.85 9.02
N MET A 52 1.02 -6.13 8.90
CA MET A 52 -0.25 -6.57 8.34
C MET A 52 -1.21 -6.92 9.47
N TRP A 53 -2.37 -6.27 9.45
CA TRP A 53 -3.45 -6.49 10.40
C TRP A 53 -4.67 -7.00 9.65
N VAL A 54 -5.39 -7.93 10.24
CA VAL A 54 -6.67 -8.40 9.72
C VAL A 54 -7.73 -7.90 10.68
N ASP A 55 -8.64 -7.07 10.19
CA ASP A 55 -9.79 -6.57 10.96
C ASP A 55 -11.07 -6.95 10.22
N HIS A 56 -11.82 -7.88 10.80
CA HIS A 56 -13.00 -8.50 10.19
C HIS A 56 -12.69 -9.02 8.78
N ASP A 57 -13.24 -8.37 7.75
CA ASP A 57 -13.12 -8.74 6.35
C ASP A 57 -12.07 -7.90 5.59
N CYS A 58 -11.32 -7.06 6.31
CA CYS A 58 -10.34 -6.14 5.74
C CYS A 58 -8.91 -6.50 6.17
N VAL A 59 -7.98 -6.28 5.24
CA VAL A 59 -6.53 -6.31 5.53
C VAL A 59 -6.02 -4.88 5.55
N GLU A 60 -5.36 -4.51 6.62
CA GLU A 60 -4.75 -3.20 6.82
C GLU A 60 -3.23 -3.30 6.89
N LEU A 61 -2.55 -2.32 6.29
CA LEU A 61 -1.11 -2.15 6.39
C LEU A 61 -0.83 -0.94 7.29
N ARG A 62 -0.17 -1.17 8.43
CA ARG A 62 0.10 -0.14 9.45
C ARG A 62 1.61 0.09 9.61
N ARG A 63 2.01 1.33 9.91
CA ARG A 63 3.38 1.66 10.31
C ARG A 63 3.46 1.84 11.82
N ALA A 64 4.56 1.41 12.43
CA ALA A 64 4.76 1.45 13.88
C ALA A 64 4.87 2.87 14.49
N SER A 65 5.01 3.93 13.68
CA SER A 65 5.07 5.33 14.15
C SER A 65 3.85 6.13 13.72
N SER A 66 3.00 6.46 14.70
CA SER A 66 1.70 7.15 14.66
C SER A 66 1.66 8.55 13.97
N PRO A 67 0.49 9.07 13.50
CA PRO A 67 -0.85 8.48 13.57
C PRO A 67 -1.44 7.96 12.25
N ILE A 68 -1.88 6.69 12.35
CA ILE A 68 -3.16 6.05 11.97
C ILE A 68 -3.92 6.63 10.76
N PHE A 69 -4.15 5.75 9.77
CA PHE A 69 -5.00 5.86 8.56
C PHE A 69 -4.23 6.06 7.24
N ASP A 70 -3.81 4.94 6.63
CA ASP A 70 -3.27 4.92 5.25
C ASP A 70 -4.32 4.48 4.20
N ALA A 71 -5.20 3.50 4.47
CA ALA A 71 -6.34 3.12 3.59
C ALA A 71 -7.20 1.99 4.21
N TYR A 72 -8.39 1.74 3.64
CA TYR A 72 -9.21 0.53 3.85
C TYR A 72 -9.73 0.00 2.50
N ILE A 73 -9.92 -1.31 2.39
CA ILE A 73 -10.52 -1.97 1.22
C ILE A 73 -12.04 -1.99 1.39
N ARG A 74 -12.79 -1.70 0.32
CA ARG A 74 -14.24 -1.93 0.25
C ARG A 74 -14.51 -3.05 -0.74
N ASP A 75 -15.33 -4.02 -0.34
CA ASP A 75 -15.92 -4.97 -1.29
C ASP A 75 -17.01 -4.28 -2.14
N PRO A 76 -17.24 -4.74 -3.38
CA PRO A 76 -18.15 -4.11 -4.35
C PRO A 76 -19.63 -4.13 -3.95
#